data_AF-A0A0T1XRC1-F1
#
_entry.id   AF-A0A0T1XRC1-F1
#
_cell.length_a   1.000
_cell.length_b   1.000
_cell.length_c   1.000
_cell.angle_alpha   90.00
_cell.angle_beta   90.00
_cell.angle_gamma   90.00
#
_symmetry.space_group_name_H-M   'P 1'
#
loop_
_entity.id
_entity.type
_entity.pdbx_description
1 polymer ?
#
loop_
_entity_poly.entity_id
_entity_poly.type
_entity_poly.pdbx_seq_one_letter_code
_entity_poly.pdbx_strand_id
1 'polypeptide(L)'
;MRIDFNAYAYNIRGMNALRNIRINVFGVTQAEFSVIAGVTQATVSRWENGVGPSLDDMLAIRAAALARALPWDDSFFFERPKEAAE
;
A
#
# COMPACT_ATOMS: atom_id res chain seq x y z
N MET A 1 -8.61 -30.53 21.79
CA MET A 1 -8.67 -29.22 21.10
C MET A 1 -7.26 -28.68 20.98
N ARG A 2 -6.69 -28.73 19.78
CA ARG A 2 -5.59 -27.87 19.35
C ARG A 2 -5.92 -27.53 17.91
N ILE A 3 -6.42 -26.31 17.72
CA ILE A 3 -6.49 -25.73 16.38
C ILE A 3 -5.11 -25.14 16.16
N ASP A 4 -4.38 -25.70 15.20
CA ASP A 4 -3.09 -25.16 14.76
C ASP A 4 -3.34 -23.78 14.13
N PHE A 5 -3.20 -22.74 14.94
CA PHE A 5 -3.38 -21.33 14.57
C PHE A 5 -2.39 -20.84 13.49
N ASN A 6 -1.44 -21.68 13.08
CA ASN A 6 -0.29 -21.31 12.26
C ASN A 6 -0.50 -21.54 10.74
N ALA A 7 -1.52 -22.31 10.34
CA ALA A 7 -1.74 -22.69 8.94
C ALA A 7 -2.74 -21.81 8.16
N TYR A 8 -3.61 -21.06 8.85
CA TYR A 8 -4.53 -20.09 8.20
C TYR A 8 -3.90 -18.69 8.01
N ALA A 9 -2.74 -18.45 8.63
CA ALA A 9 -2.01 -17.19 8.58
C ALA A 9 -0.97 -17.11 7.45
N TYR A 10 -0.88 -18.15 6.59
CA TYR A 10 -0.02 -18.14 5.40
C TYR A 10 -0.63 -17.27 4.30
N ASN A 11 -0.57 -15.95 4.51
CA ASN A 11 -0.05 -14.96 3.56
C ASN A 11 -0.56 -14.94 2.09
N ILE A 12 -1.82 -15.27 1.80
CA ILE A 12 -2.44 -14.99 0.47
C ILE A 12 -2.92 -13.52 0.36
N ARG A 13 -2.09 -12.57 0.79
CA ARG A 13 -2.23 -11.15 0.41
C ARG A 13 -0.84 -10.61 0.14
N GLY A 14 -0.29 -11.01 -1.00
CA GLY A 14 0.97 -10.47 -1.52
C GLY A 14 0.98 -8.96 -1.37
N MET A 15 2.10 -8.40 -0.91
CA MET A 15 2.27 -6.96 -0.79
C MET A 15 1.96 -6.35 -2.16
N ASN A 16 0.89 -5.57 -2.29
CA ASN A 16 0.62 -4.83 -3.53
C ASN A 16 1.37 -3.50 -3.52
N ALA A 17 1.48 -2.90 -4.70
CA ALA A 17 2.09 -1.60 -4.93
C ALA A 17 1.69 -0.54 -3.88
N LEU A 18 0.40 -0.40 -3.60
CA LEU A 18 -0.09 0.65 -2.70
C LEU A 18 0.27 0.38 -1.23
N ARG A 19 0.20 -0.87 -0.79
CA ARG A 19 0.69 -1.27 0.54
C ARG A 19 2.20 -1.05 0.67
N ASN A 20 2.96 -1.35 -0.39
CA ASN A 20 4.40 -1.11 -0.44
C ASN A 20 4.72 0.39 -0.36
N ILE A 21 4.07 1.22 -1.16
CA ILE A 21 4.20 2.69 -1.11
C ILE A 21 3.90 3.19 0.31
N ARG A 22 2.78 2.77 0.90
CA ARG A 22 2.42 3.25 2.24
C ARG A 22 3.46 2.89 3.30
N ILE A 23 3.93 1.64 3.33
CA ILE A 23 4.82 1.16 4.39
C ILE A 23 6.27 1.59 4.14
N ASN A 24 6.78 1.41 2.93
CA ASN A 24 8.20 1.55 2.64
C ASN A 24 8.58 2.93 2.10
N VAL A 25 7.65 3.67 1.48
CA VAL A 25 7.91 5.04 1.01
C VAL A 25 7.44 6.06 2.04
N PHE A 26 6.21 5.94 2.55
CA PHE A 26 5.65 6.89 3.50
C PHE A 26 5.89 6.52 4.97
N GLY A 27 5.97 5.23 5.31
CA GLY A 27 6.19 4.79 6.70
C GLY A 27 4.99 5.03 7.63
N VAL A 28 3.76 4.98 7.11
CA VAL A 28 2.55 5.39 7.85
C VAL A 28 1.47 4.30 7.95
N THR A 29 0.52 4.47 8.86
CA THR A 29 -0.70 3.66 8.97
C THR A 29 -1.68 3.92 7.81
N GLN A 30 -2.68 3.05 7.61
CA GLN A 30 -3.71 3.28 6.59
C GLN A 30 -4.52 4.56 6.83
N ALA A 31 -4.77 4.92 8.10
CA ALA A 31 -5.51 6.12 8.46
C ALA A 31 -4.71 7.40 8.14
N GLU A 32 -3.41 7.41 8.46
CA GLU A 32 -2.53 8.52 8.10
C GLU A 32 -2.37 8.63 6.57
N PHE A 33 -2.21 7.49 5.88
CA PHE A 33 -2.10 7.48 4.42
C PHE A 33 -3.37 7.99 3.75
N SER A 34 -4.55 7.70 4.31
CA SER A 34 -5.80 8.21 3.76
C SER A 34 -5.89 9.73 3.87
N VAL A 35 -5.41 10.32 4.97
CA VAL A 35 -5.32 11.78 5.12
C VAL A 35 -4.34 12.37 4.09
N ILE A 36 -3.20 11.70 3.88
CA ILE A 36 -2.18 12.12 2.90
C ILE A 36 -2.75 12.11 1.47
N ALA A 37 -3.47 11.06 1.10
CA ALA A 37 -4.05 10.88 -0.23
C ALA A 37 -5.39 11.61 -0.42
N GLY A 38 -5.96 12.22 0.62
CA GLY A 38 -7.24 12.94 0.53
C GLY A 38 -8.46 12.01 0.40
N VAL A 39 -8.38 10.77 0.89
CA VAL A 39 -9.43 9.74 0.79
C VAL A 39 -9.82 9.19 2.17
N THR A 40 -10.75 8.24 2.20
CA THR A 40 -11.10 7.52 3.44
C THR A 40 -10.17 6.35 3.71
N GLN A 41 -10.03 5.94 4.97
CA GLN A 41 -9.29 4.71 5.33
C GLN A 41 -9.88 3.47 4.65
N ALA A 42 -11.20 3.41 4.47
CA ALA A 42 -11.86 2.32 3.75
C ALA A 42 -11.44 2.25 2.28
N THR A 43 -11.20 3.39 1.63
CA THR A 43 -10.64 3.47 0.27
C THR A 43 -9.24 2.87 0.23
N VAL A 44 -8.36 3.26 1.16
CA VAL A 44 -7.00 2.68 1.26
C VAL A 44 -7.05 1.17 1.50
N SER A 45 -7.94 0.71 2.39
CA SER A 45 -8.14 -0.73 2.62
C SER A 45 -8.56 -1.47 1.35
N ARG A 46 -9.46 -0.90 0.53
CA ARG A 46 -9.83 -1.48 -0.77
C ARG A 46 -8.64 -1.53 -1.72
N TRP A 47 -7.82 -0.48 -1.75
CA TRP A 47 -6.59 -0.49 -2.55
C TRP A 47 -5.67 -1.63 -2.18
N GLU A 48 -5.46 -1.80 -0.88
CA GLU A 48 -4.59 -2.85 -0.35
C GLU A 48 -5.19 -4.27 -0.46
N ASN A 49 -6.45 -4.39 -0.90
CA ASN A 49 -7.11 -5.66 -1.19
C ASN A 49 -7.38 -5.87 -2.69
N GLY A 50 -6.78 -5.07 -3.57
CA GLY A 50 -6.73 -5.32 -5.01
C GLY A 50 -7.57 -4.40 -5.88
N VAL A 51 -8.19 -3.36 -5.33
CA VAL A 51 -8.85 -2.31 -6.13
C VAL A 51 -7.81 -1.27 -6.54
N GLY A 52 -7.74 -0.88 -7.81
CA GLY A 52 -6.80 0.17 -8.23
C GLY A 52 -7.22 1.57 -7.72
N PRO A 53 -6.28 2.46 -7.40
CA PRO A 53 -6.58 3.90 -7.25
C PRO A 53 -7.00 4.51 -8.59
N SER A 54 -7.72 5.62 -8.55
CA SER A 54 -7.96 6.45 -9.74
C SER A 54 -6.72 7.26 -10.13
N LEU A 55 -6.74 7.89 -11.30
CA LEU A 55 -5.65 8.79 -11.71
C LEU A 55 -5.48 9.97 -10.74
N ASP A 56 -6.59 10.56 -10.26
CA ASP A 56 -6.55 11.67 -9.31
C ASP A 56 -5.94 11.24 -7.97
N ASP A 57 -6.25 10.02 -7.51
CA ASP A 57 -5.64 9.44 -6.32
C ASP A 57 -4.13 9.24 -6.49
N MET A 58 -3.69 8.74 -7.66
CA MET A 58 -2.27 8.59 -7.97
C MET A 58 -1.54 9.93 -7.99
N LEU A 59 -2.14 10.96 -8.58
CA LEU A 59 -1.61 12.32 -8.58
C LEU A 59 -1.51 12.90 -7.17
N ALA A 60 -2.50 12.67 -6.32
CA ALA A 60 -2.48 13.10 -4.92
C ALA A 60 -1.34 12.43 -4.14
N ILE A 61 -1.17 11.12 -4.29
CA ILE A 61 -0.07 10.38 -3.64
C ILE A 61 1.29 10.89 -4.14
N ARG A 62 1.47 11.06 -5.46
CA ARG A 62 2.70 11.61 -6.06
C ARG A 62 3.02 13.00 -5.51
N ALA A 63 2.04 13.91 -5.53
CA ALA A 63 2.21 15.26 -5.00
C ALA A 63 2.62 15.24 -3.52
N ALA A 64 2.02 14.35 -2.73
CA ALA A 64 2.31 14.21 -1.32
C ALA A 64 3.71 13.65 -1.04
N ALA A 65 4.24 12.76 -1.89
CA ALA A 65 5.60 12.26 -1.81
C ALA A 65 6.62 13.36 -2.12
N LEU A 66 6.40 14.09 -3.23
CA LEU A 66 7.27 15.19 -3.65
C LEU A 66 7.30 16.32 -2.62
N ALA A 67 6.14 16.70 -2.06
CA ALA A 67 6.05 17.73 -1.02
C ALA A 67 6.81 17.36 0.27
N ARG A 68 7.04 16.07 0.50
CA ARG A 68 7.80 15.53 1.64
C ARG A 68 9.25 15.21 1.29
N ALA A 69 9.69 15.53 0.07
CA ALA A 69 11.01 15.16 -0.47
C ALA A 69 11.32 13.66 -0.34
N LEU A 70 10.30 12.80 -0.47
CA LEU A 70 10.49 11.35 -0.47
C LEU A 70 11.09 10.89 -1.81
N PRO A 71 11.95 9.86 -1.81
CA PRO A 71 12.42 9.25 -3.06
C PRO A 71 11.22 8.61 -3.76
N TRP A 72 10.82 9.18 -4.89
CA TRP A 72 9.59 8.82 -5.60
C TRP A 72 9.88 8.39 -7.04
N ASP A 73 9.28 7.28 -7.45
CA ASP A 73 9.21 6.82 -8.84
C ASP A 73 7.75 6.40 -9.13
N ASP A 74 7.20 6.84 -10.27
CA ASP A 74 5.84 6.47 -10.68
C ASP A 74 5.75 4.96 -11.00
N SER A 75 6.88 4.29 -11.25
CA SER A 75 6.94 2.82 -11.39
C SER A 75 6.41 2.10 -10.15
N PHE A 76 6.48 2.71 -8.97
CA PHE A 76 6.02 2.12 -7.71
C PHE A 76 4.53 1.73 -7.72
N PHE A 77 3.69 2.35 -8.55
CA PHE A 77 2.29 1.97 -8.70
C PHE A 77 2.07 0.66 -9.47
N PHE A 78 3.03 0.28 -10.31
CA PHE A 78 2.91 -0.84 -11.25
C PHE A 78 3.81 -2.02 -10.87
N GLU A 79 4.82 -1.77 -10.06
CA GLU A 79 5.70 -2.80 -9.54
C GLU A 79 4.97 -3.68 -8.52
N ARG A 80 4.97 -4.99 -8.79
CA ARG A 80 4.74 -5.96 -7.72
C ARG A 80 6.04 -6.08 -6.93
N PRO A 81 6.01 -5.89 -5.60
CA PRO A 81 7.13 -6.28 -4.76
C PRO A 81 7.52 -7.71 -5.11
N LYS A 82 8.77 -7.91 -5.51
CA LYS A 82 9.32 -9.26 -5.67
C LYS A 82 9.09 -9.97 -4.34
N GLU A 83 8.35 -11.06 -4.36
CA GLU A 83 8.33 -11.98 -3.23
C GLU A 83 9.80 -12.29 -2.93
N ALA A 84 10.22 -12.01 -1.69
CA ALA A 84 11.57 -12.36 -1.27
C ALA A 84 11.74 -13.85 -1.57
N ALA A 85 12.70 -14.18 -2.44
CA ALA A 85 13.05 -15.56 -2.72
C ALA A 85 13.40 -16.23 -1.39
N GLU A 86 12.75 -17.37 -1.12
CA GLU A 86 13.06 -18.28 0.00
C GLU A 86 14.54 -18.69 0.01
#